data_AF-A0A293N5X8-F1
#
_entry.id   AF-A0A293N5X8-F1
#
_cell.length_a   1.000
_cell.length_b   1.000
_cell.length_c   1.000
_cell.angle_alpha   90.00
_cell.angle_beta   90.00
_cell.angle_gamma   90.00
#
_symmetry.space_group_name_H-M   'P 1'
#
loop_
_entity.id
_entity.type
_entity.pdbx_description
1 polymer ?
#
loop_
_entity_poly.entity_id
_entity_poly.type
_entity_poly.pdbx_seq_one_letter_code
_entity_poly.pdbx_strand_id
1 'polypeptide(L)'
;MKNSTKHKEILESAVLWIAQWKFDGDREPPTVRGWQITIRAVLGLWDDLSKNFGFQYLLTRRLNQDPLENMFSMFRQMHGCNENPNAFQFVASLKHTLAGRLMKLPGRGNCERDTAELLN
;
A
#
# COMPACT_ATOMS: atom_id res chain seq x y z
N MET A 1 14.47 19.06 18.83
CA MET A 1 13.25 18.38 19.32
C MET A 1 12.07 19.34 19.21
N LYS A 2 10.89 18.82 18.83
CA LYS A 2 9.60 19.50 18.59
C LYS A 2 9.46 20.25 17.26
N ASN A 3 8.95 19.53 16.27
CA ASN A 3 7.83 19.99 15.45
C ASN A 3 6.91 18.77 15.31
N SER A 4 6.10 18.50 16.33
CA SER A 4 4.99 17.57 16.15
C SER A 4 4.14 18.16 15.04
N THR A 5 3.97 17.42 13.94
CA THR A 5 3.15 17.91 12.84
C THR A 5 1.69 17.96 13.32
N LYS A 6 0.90 18.96 12.89
CA LYS A 6 -0.54 19.01 13.21
C LYS A 6 -1.25 17.68 12.91
N HIS A 7 -0.80 16.96 11.89
CA HIS A 7 -1.28 15.63 11.53
C HIS A 7 -1.07 14.59 12.64
N LYS A 8 0.10 14.59 13.31
CA LYS A 8 0.38 13.66 14.41
C LYS A 8 -0.59 13.87 15.58
N GLU A 9 -0.79 15.13 15.98
CA GLU A 9 -1.70 15.49 17.07
C GLU A 9 -3.16 15.11 16.75
N ILE A 10 -3.59 15.35 15.51
CA ILE A 10 -4.92 14.95 15.03
C ILE A 10 -5.08 13.43 15.10
N LEU A 11 -4.10 12.66 14.63
CA LEU A 11 -4.15 11.21 14.61
C LEU A 11 -4.14 10.62 16.04
N GLU A 12 -3.30 11.14 16.94
CA GLU A 12 -3.28 10.74 18.34
C GLU A 12 -4.62 11.03 19.03
N SER A 13 -5.18 12.21 18.79
CA SER A 13 -6.49 12.60 19.31
C SER A 13 -7.62 11.73 18.74
N ALA A 14 -7.55 11.40 17.44
CA ALA A 14 -8.52 10.54 16.78
C ALA A 14 -8.55 9.14 17.40
N VAL A 15 -7.40 8.55 17.76
CA VAL A 15 -7.36 7.26 18.46
C VAL A 15 -8.12 7.30 19.78
N LEU A 16 -7.92 8.35 20.58
CA LEU A 16 -8.61 8.53 21.85
C LEU A 16 -10.12 8.72 21.65
N TRP A 17 -10.51 9.49 20.64
CA TRP A 17 -11.90 9.72 20.29
C TRP A 17 -12.60 8.44 19.81
N ILE A 18 -11.97 7.67 18.92
CA ILE A 18 -12.50 6.37 18.44
C ILE A 18 -12.66 5.38 19.59
N ALA A 19 -11.74 5.37 20.55
CA ALA A 19 -11.82 4.49 21.71
C ALA A 19 -13.00 4.81 22.65
N GLN A 20 -13.63 5.98 22.52
CA GLN A 20 -14.81 6.37 23.29
C GLN A 20 -16.13 5.98 22.62
N TRP A 21 -16.09 5.47 21.39
CA TRP A 21 -17.30 5.12 20.65
C TRP A 21 -18.08 3.99 21.34
N LYS A 22 -19.39 4.14 21.35
CA LYS A 22 -20.34 3.16 21.88
C LYS A 22 -21.27 2.74 20.76
N PHE A 23 -21.62 1.47 20.73
CA PHE A 23 -22.49 0.88 19.72
C PHE A 23 -23.70 0.25 20.40
N ASP A 24 -24.86 0.33 19.76
CA ASP A 24 -26.13 -0.19 20.28
C ASP A 24 -26.25 -1.73 20.23
N GLY A 25 -25.11 -2.45 20.19
CA GLY A 25 -25.05 -3.91 20.17
C GLY A 25 -23.98 -4.46 21.11
N ASP A 26 -24.11 -5.74 21.46
CA ASP A 26 -23.23 -6.41 22.43
C ASP A 26 -21.77 -6.57 21.97
N ARG A 27 -21.47 -6.25 20.70
CA ARG A 27 -20.14 -6.39 20.10
C ARG A 27 -19.74 -5.14 19.36
N GLU A 28 -18.53 -4.68 19.65
CA GLU A 28 -17.87 -3.64 18.87
C GLU A 28 -17.56 -4.16 17.45
N PRO A 29 -17.85 -3.37 16.40
CA PRO A 29 -17.41 -3.72 15.05
C PRO A 29 -15.88 -3.86 14.99
N PRO A 30 -15.34 -4.92 14.36
CA PRO A 30 -13.88 -5.14 14.31
C PRO A 30 -13.12 -4.00 13.62
N THR A 31 -13.81 -3.21 12.81
CA THR A 31 -13.27 -2.01 12.14
C THR A 31 -12.82 -0.94 13.12
N VAL A 32 -13.46 -0.82 14.30
CA VAL A 32 -13.10 0.18 15.33
C VAL A 32 -11.70 -0.10 15.86
N ARG A 33 -11.46 -1.35 16.28
CA ARG A 33 -10.11 -1.83 16.62
C ARG A 33 -9.15 -1.70 15.45
N GLY A 34 -9.59 -2.01 14.23
CA GLY A 34 -8.81 -1.84 13.01
C GLY A 34 -8.30 -0.41 12.84
N TRP A 35 -9.16 0.60 12.99
CA TRP A 35 -8.79 2.01 12.89
C TRP A 35 -7.76 2.42 13.95
N GLN A 36 -7.97 2.00 15.20
CA GLN A 36 -7.01 2.28 16.28
C GLN A 36 -5.63 1.67 15.98
N ILE A 37 -5.60 0.43 15.48
CA ILE A 37 -4.36 -0.25 15.08
C ILE A 37 -3.69 0.49 13.92
N THR A 38 -4.43 0.81 12.86
CA THR A 38 -3.89 1.48 11.67
C THR A 38 -3.27 2.83 12.03
N ILE A 39 -3.94 3.65 12.84
CA ILE A 39 -3.41 4.96 13.22
C ILE A 39 -2.13 4.81 14.05
N ARG A 40 -2.13 3.91 15.05
CA ARG A 40 -0.94 3.65 15.87
C ARG A 40 0.22 3.11 15.03
N ALA A 41 -0.05 2.23 14.06
CA ALA A 41 0.95 1.69 13.16
C ALA A 41 1.54 2.77 12.25
N VAL A 42 0.72 3.65 11.68
CA VAL A 42 1.20 4.78 10.87
C VAL A 42 2.08 5.73 11.68
N LEU A 43 1.67 6.05 12.92
CA LEU A 43 2.45 6.90 13.82
C LEU A 43 3.78 6.26 14.21
N GLY A 44 3.77 4.96 14.54
CA GLY A 44 4.99 4.21 14.87
C GLY A 44 5.95 4.09 13.69
N LEU A 45 5.44 3.77 12.50
CA LEU A 45 6.22 3.72 11.27
C LEU A 45 6.85 5.08 10.94
N TRP A 46 6.09 6.16 11.09
CA TRP A 46 6.62 7.51 10.87
C TRP A 46 7.72 7.87 11.87
N ASP A 47 7.55 7.51 13.14
CA ASP A 47 8.54 7.78 14.17
C ASP A 47 9.88 7.09 13.87
N ASP A 48 9.83 5.83 13.43
CA ASP A 48 11.00 5.06 13.01
C ASP A 48 11.66 5.65 11.74
N LEU A 49 10.88 5.85 10.66
CA LEU A 49 11.39 6.36 9.40
C LEU A 49 12.00 7.77 9.50
N SER A 50 11.36 8.65 10.27
CA SER A 50 11.84 10.03 10.43
C SER A 50 13.09 10.12 11.30
N LYS A 51 13.19 9.33 12.37
CA LYS A 51 14.34 9.35 13.29
C LYS A 51 15.53 8.59 12.76
N ASN A 52 15.31 7.42 12.16
CA ASN A 52 16.38 6.47 11.84
C ASN A 52 16.80 6.49 10.36
N PHE A 53 15.93 6.97 9.46
CA PHE A 53 16.15 6.89 8.01
C PHE A 53 16.10 8.24 7.28
N GLY A 54 15.94 9.35 8.02
CA GLY A 54 15.97 10.70 7.45
C GLY A 54 14.79 11.05 6.54
N PHE A 55 13.66 10.35 6.66
CA PHE A 55 12.47 10.63 5.85
C PHE A 55 11.87 12.00 6.22
N GLN A 56 11.55 12.80 5.19
CA GLN A 56 10.93 14.12 5.37
C GLN A 56 9.41 14.07 5.46
N TYR A 57 8.78 13.04 4.87
CA TYR A 57 7.33 12.85 4.88
C TYR A 57 6.99 11.37 4.64
N LEU A 58 5.75 10.98 4.95
CA LEU A 58 5.21 9.65 4.72
C LEU A 58 4.04 9.70 3.74
N LEU A 59 4.14 8.95 2.64
CA LEU A 59 3.05 8.82 1.66
C LEU A 59 2.06 7.75 2.11
N THR A 60 1.08 8.12 2.91
CA THR A 60 0.07 7.19 3.45
C THR A 60 -0.73 6.44 2.37
N ARG A 61 -0.88 7.02 1.16
CA ARG A 61 -1.45 6.35 -0.02
C ARG A 61 -0.69 5.08 -0.45
N ARG A 62 0.56 4.92 -0.04
CA ARG A 62 1.34 3.69 -0.32
C ARG A 62 1.17 2.60 0.75
N LEU A 63 0.41 2.88 1.81
CA LEU A 63 0.19 1.97 2.94
C LEU A 63 -1.20 1.31 2.87
N ASN A 64 -1.78 1.19 1.69
CA ASN A 64 -3.07 0.56 1.45
C ASN A 64 -2.97 -0.54 0.38
N GLN A 65 -4.07 -1.26 0.18
CA GLN A 65 -4.13 -2.40 -0.74
C GLN A 65 -4.60 -2.01 -2.15
N ASP A 66 -4.95 -0.75 -2.41
CA ASP A 66 -5.46 -0.30 -3.72
C ASP A 66 -4.57 -0.72 -4.90
N PRO A 67 -3.21 -0.63 -4.85
CA PRO A 67 -2.38 -1.09 -5.96
C PRO A 67 -2.55 -2.59 -6.26
N LEU A 68 -2.73 -3.40 -5.22
CA LEU A 68 -2.97 -4.84 -5.34
C LEU A 68 -4.37 -5.11 -5.89
N GLU A 69 -5.39 -4.42 -5.39
CA GLU A 69 -6.77 -4.54 -5.87
C GLU A 69 -6.92 -4.10 -7.33
N ASN A 70 -6.25 -3.01 -7.71
CA ASN A 70 -6.15 -2.56 -9.10
C ASN A 70 -5.46 -3.60 -9.98
N MET A 71 -4.46 -4.32 -9.47
CA MET A 71 -3.83 -5.42 -10.19
C MET A 71 -4.80 -6.58 -10.39
N PHE A 72 -5.60 -6.94 -9.39
CA PHE A 72 -6.65 -7.95 -9.56
C PHE A 72 -7.72 -7.50 -10.56
N SER A 73 -8.06 -6.22 -10.60
CA SER A 73 -8.97 -5.67 -11.62
C SER A 73 -8.39 -5.77 -13.02
N MET A 74 -7.07 -5.58 -13.21
CA MET A 74 -6.43 -5.87 -14.51
C MET A 74 -6.52 -7.35 -14.86
N PHE A 75 -6.38 -8.25 -13.87
CA PHE A 75 -6.46 -9.69 -14.12
C PHE A 75 -7.85 -10.13 -14.56
N ARG A 76 -8.90 -9.56 -13.95
CA ARG A 76 -10.29 -9.80 -14.36
C ARG A 76 -10.64 -9.25 -15.74
N GLN A 77 -9.90 -8.26 -16.23
CA GLN A 77 -10.06 -7.71 -17.58
C GLN A 77 -9.36 -8.55 -18.66
N MET A 78 -8.43 -9.43 -18.27
CA MET A 78 -7.78 -10.35 -19.21
C MET A 78 -8.68 -11.54 -19.56
N HIS A 79 -8.28 -12.28 -20.60
CA HIS A 79 -8.98 -13.49 -21.05
C HIS A 79 -10.44 -13.27 -21.44
N GLY A 80 -10.75 -12.10 -22.03
CA GLY A 80 -12.11 -11.74 -22.44
C GLY A 80 -12.99 -11.20 -21.31
N CYS A 81 -12.43 -10.35 -20.44
CA CYS A 81 -13.14 -9.77 -19.29
C CYS A 81 -13.72 -10.84 -18.35
N ASN A 82 -12.90 -11.84 -18.00
CA ASN A 82 -13.30 -12.89 -17.06
C ASN A 82 -13.27 -12.39 -15.60
N GLU A 83 -14.44 -12.11 -15.03
CA GLU A 83 -14.59 -11.65 -13.64
C GLU A 83 -14.07 -12.65 -12.59
N ASN A 84 -14.09 -13.95 -12.90
CA ASN A 84 -13.71 -15.03 -11.99
C ASN A 84 -12.65 -15.95 -12.62
N PRO A 85 -11.40 -15.45 -12.78
CA PRO A 85 -10.33 -16.25 -13.36
C PRO A 85 -10.01 -17.44 -12.44
N ASN A 86 -9.85 -18.63 -13.05
CA ASN A 86 -9.35 -19.78 -12.31
C ASN A 86 -7.85 -19.61 -11.99
N ALA A 87 -7.30 -20.48 -11.14
CA ALA A 87 -5.91 -20.40 -10.72
C ALA A 87 -4.91 -20.40 -11.89
N PHE A 88 -5.17 -21.16 -12.95
CA PHE A 88 -4.32 -21.19 -14.14
C PHE A 88 -4.35 -19.85 -14.88
N GLN A 89 -5.55 -19.29 -15.10
CA GLN A 89 -5.74 -17.99 -15.74
C GLN A 89 -5.10 -16.87 -14.93
N PHE A 90 -5.24 -16.90 -13.60
CA PHE A 90 -4.59 -15.95 -12.70
C PHE A 90 -3.06 -16.00 -12.83
N VAL A 91 -2.46 -17.20 -12.81
CA VAL A 91 -1.00 -17.36 -12.97
C VAL A 91 -0.55 -16.88 -14.35
N ALA A 92 -1.29 -17.20 -15.40
CA ALA A 92 -1.01 -16.70 -16.75
C ALA A 92 -1.07 -15.17 -16.82
N SER A 93 -2.11 -14.57 -16.23
CA SER A 93 -2.30 -13.12 -16.10
C SER A 93 -1.16 -12.43 -15.34
N LEU A 94 -0.73 -13.01 -14.22
CA LEU A 94 0.40 -12.50 -13.44
C LEU A 94 1.70 -12.53 -14.25
N LYS A 95 2.02 -13.68 -14.87
CA LYS A 95 3.21 -13.84 -15.71
C LYS A 95 3.22 -12.86 -16.88
N HIS A 96 2.08 -12.73 -17.58
CA HIS A 96 1.93 -11.81 -18.69
C HIS A 96 2.14 -10.35 -18.25
N THR A 97 1.52 -9.94 -17.14
CA THR A 97 1.65 -8.58 -16.61
C THR A 97 3.08 -8.27 -16.18
N LEU A 98 3.74 -9.22 -15.52
CA LEU A 98 5.12 -9.06 -15.06
C LEU A 98 6.09 -8.95 -16.26
N ALA A 99 5.99 -9.85 -17.23
CA ALA A 99 6.80 -9.80 -18.45
C ALA A 99 6.57 -8.49 -19.20
N GLY A 100 5.32 -8.06 -19.37
CA GLY A 100 4.99 -6.80 -20.04
C GLY A 100 5.49 -5.55 -19.31
N ARG A 101 5.67 -5.59 -17.98
CA ARG A 101 6.20 -4.46 -17.20
C ARG A 101 7.73 -4.46 -17.10
N LEU A 102 8.35 -5.62 -16.92
CA LEU A 102 9.81 -5.74 -16.77
C LEU A 102 10.54 -5.67 -18.12
N MET A 103 9.94 -6.19 -19.19
CA MET A 103 10.56 -6.23 -20.52
C MET A 103 10.31 -4.95 -21.34
N LYS A 104 9.59 -3.96 -20.77
CA LYS A 104 9.30 -2.71 -21.47
C LYS A 104 10.50 -1.78 -21.38
N LEU A 105 11.27 -1.71 -22.47
CA LEU A 105 12.34 -0.72 -22.62
C LEU A 105 11.76 0.70 -22.51
N PRO A 106 12.47 1.67 -21.89
CA PRO A 106 12.00 3.05 -21.82
C PRO A 106 11.90 3.63 -23.24
N GLY A 107 10.72 4.10 -23.62
CA GLY A 107 10.41 4.54 -25.00
C GLY A 107 11.17 5.77 -25.52
N ARG A 108 11.99 6.43 -24.67
CA ARG A 108 12.91 7.52 -25.03
C ARG A 108 14.14 7.53 -24.10
N GLY A 109 14.94 6.47 -24.11
CA GLY A 109 16.22 6.45 -23.40
C GLY A 109 17.38 6.83 -24.33
N ASN A 110 18.02 7.97 -24.09
CA ASN A 110 19.40 8.21 -24.52
C ASN A 110 20.38 7.54 -23.52
N CYS A 111 20.12 6.28 -23.17
CA CYS A 111 20.79 5.60 -22.06
C CYS A 111 21.95 4.76 -22.59
N GLU A 112 23.14 4.98 -22.04
CA GLU A 112 24.31 4.14 -22.24
C GLU A 112 24.04 2.68 -21.87
N ARG A 113 24.94 1.80 -22.38
CA ARG A 113 24.88 0.35 -22.19
C ARG A 113 24.72 -0.02 -20.71
N ASP A 114 23.71 -0.84 -20.44
CA ASP A 114 23.46 -1.45 -19.15
C ASP A 114 24.62 -2.38 -18.77
N THR A 115 25.35 -2.02 -17.71
CA THR A 115 26.42 -2.85 -17.12
C THR A 115 25.93 -3.63 -15.90
N ALA A 116 24.62 -3.64 -15.62
CA ALA A 116 24.08 -4.51 -14.59
C ALA A 116 24.12 -5.97 -15.09
N GLU A 117 25.09 -6.74 -14.60
CA GLU A 117 24.96 -8.21 -14.56
C GLU A 117 23.70 -8.54 -13.76
N LEU A 118 22.62 -8.84 -14.49
CA LEU A 118 21.43 -9.43 -13.90
C LEU A 118 21.82 -10.80 -13.35
N LEU A 119 21.94 -10.85 -12.02
CA LEU A 119 22.11 -12.03 -11.16
C LEU A 119 23.55 -12.58 -11.09
N ASN A 120 24.24 -12.23 -10.00
CA ASN A 120 25.08 -13.18 -9.27
C ASN A 120 24.31 -13.69 -8.06
#